data_AF-A0A399NYC2-F1
#
_entry.id   AF-A0A399NYC2-F1
#
_cell.length_a   1.000
_cell.length_b   1.000
_cell.length_c   1.000
_cell.angle_alpha   90.00
_cell.angle_beta   90.00
_cell.angle_gamma   90.00
#
_symmetry.space_group_name_H-M   'P 1'
#
loop_
_entity.id
_entity.type
_entity.pdbx_description
1 polymer ?
#
loop_
_entity_poly.entity_id
_entity_poly.type
_entity_poly.pdbx_seq_one_letter_code
_entity_poly.pdbx_strand_id
1 'polypeptide(L)'
;MADTSTEALDPEEPADPAIRADVQEEQDKLRDFVTSLSGDDIKSGNWFEKLAAHALGSYTEKATWQYFQEKYQGVPADGIVDQRIKMASRYAALEGGLSASAYTAAIAATIGSLGGASPATVPAAIVTVMVDVAFLTQLQLRLAYDVAVLYRIPLDLSDPADLWKLIRVAFTIKGGEALREGVAKGVPVLVRPVLKRFYSKGVLNAAKGLPFVGKFLLQRNVIKIGIPLIGVPVAVVLNRYSTLIAGRHARSVFRNEARVIEMAGGLSARSRHPQLALWVTWLVIMADKKIADDEALLMKHLVRVVRDDHGVIDEQLAQLVEIEPADVWRRIDAEEGDLTDLLGVAERVASINGAVNPREQAIVDELRARCGSPTADVPEPSPIV
;
A
#
# COMPACT_ATOMS: atom_id res chain seq x y z
N MET A 1 -21.06 -22.78 14.81
CA MET A 1 -21.02 -23.54 13.55
C MET A 1 -21.21 -22.52 12.44
N ALA A 2 -20.12 -22.14 11.76
CA ALA A 2 -20.14 -21.13 10.72
C ALA A 2 -20.13 -21.83 9.36
N ASP A 3 -21.13 -21.51 8.54
CA ASP A 3 -21.30 -21.97 7.17
C ASP A 3 -20.15 -21.44 6.29
N THR A 4 -19.10 -22.25 6.15
CA THR A 4 -18.18 -22.17 5.00
C THR A 4 -18.87 -22.82 3.81
N SER A 5 -19.87 -22.13 3.25
CA SER A 5 -20.36 -22.44 1.92
C SER A 5 -19.23 -22.15 0.93
N THR A 6 -18.60 -23.23 0.47
CA THR A 6 -17.67 -23.21 -0.64
C THR A 6 -18.47 -22.81 -1.86
N GLU A 7 -18.41 -21.53 -2.23
CA GLU A 7 -18.98 -21.03 -3.48
C GLU A 7 -18.32 -21.80 -4.62
N ALA A 8 -19.08 -22.74 -5.19
CA ALA A 8 -18.63 -23.59 -6.27
C ALA A 8 -18.20 -22.70 -7.44
N LEU A 9 -16.93 -22.81 -7.82
CA LEU A 9 -16.35 -22.07 -8.93
C LEU A 9 -17.09 -22.46 -10.21
N ASP A 10 -17.77 -21.50 -10.83
CA ASP A 10 -18.44 -21.68 -12.12
C ASP A 10 -17.47 -22.25 -13.18
N PRO A 11 -17.93 -23.18 -14.04
CA PRO A 11 -17.12 -23.72 -15.12
C PRO A 11 -16.74 -22.63 -16.13
N GLU A 12 -15.51 -22.75 -16.65
CA GLU A 12 -14.77 -21.76 -17.45
C GLU A 12 -15.58 -21.18 -18.63
N GLU A 13 -15.73 -19.84 -18.67
CA GLU A 13 -15.83 -19.14 -19.95
C GLU A 13 -14.47 -19.25 -20.65
N PRO A 14 -14.41 -19.69 -21.92
CA PRO A 14 -13.17 -19.72 -22.67
C PRO A 14 -12.58 -18.30 -22.71
N ALA A 15 -11.31 -18.19 -22.32
CA ALA A 15 -10.65 -16.89 -22.24
C ALA A 15 -10.66 -16.19 -23.60
N ASP A 16 -11.01 -14.90 -23.60
CA ASP A 16 -11.02 -14.04 -24.77
C ASP A 16 -9.68 -14.16 -25.53
N PRO A 17 -9.68 -14.51 -26.83
CA PRO A 17 -8.47 -14.66 -27.62
C PRO A 17 -7.59 -13.41 -27.63
N ALA A 18 -8.18 -12.20 -27.49
CA ALA A 18 -7.42 -10.97 -27.38
C ALA A 18 -6.62 -10.92 -26.07
N ILE A 19 -7.24 -11.27 -24.94
CA ILE A 19 -6.56 -11.32 -23.64
C ILE A 19 -5.43 -12.37 -23.65
N ARG A 20 -5.66 -13.51 -24.31
CA ARG A 20 -4.63 -14.54 -24.45
C ARG A 20 -3.42 -14.04 -25.26
N ALA A 21 -3.67 -13.31 -26.35
CA ALA A 21 -2.61 -12.71 -27.16
C ALA A 21 -1.79 -11.68 -26.36
N ASP A 22 -2.46 -10.81 -25.60
CA ASP A 22 -1.79 -9.83 -24.73
C ASP A 22 -0.86 -10.51 -23.70
N VAL A 23 -1.34 -11.58 -23.04
CA VAL A 23 -0.54 -12.33 -22.06
C VAL A 23 0.67 -12.97 -22.71
N GLN A 24 0.51 -13.53 -23.91
CA GLN A 24 1.62 -14.14 -24.66
C GLN A 24 2.68 -13.10 -25.05
N GLU A 25 2.25 -11.93 -25.53
CA GLU A 25 3.16 -10.83 -25.89
C GLU A 25 3.97 -10.34 -24.69
N GLU A 26 3.33 -10.19 -23.52
CA GLU A 26 4.03 -9.79 -22.29
C GLU A 26 4.99 -10.90 -21.80
N GLN A 27 4.64 -12.18 -21.93
CA GLN A 27 5.56 -13.29 -21.63
C GLN A 27 6.79 -13.30 -22.55
N ASP A 28 6.61 -13.00 -23.84
CA ASP A 28 7.71 -12.97 -24.80
C ASP A 28 8.68 -11.81 -24.47
N LYS A 29 8.17 -10.62 -24.14
CA LYS A 29 9.00 -9.50 -23.64
C LYS A 29 9.76 -9.87 -22.36
N LEU A 30 9.09 -10.59 -21.45
CA LEU A 30 9.71 -11.03 -20.20
C LEU A 30 10.75 -12.14 -20.43
N ARG A 31 10.61 -12.95 -21.47
CA ARG A 31 11.62 -13.93 -21.87
C ARG A 31 12.93 -13.22 -22.27
N ASP A 32 12.84 -12.16 -23.05
CA ASP A 32 14.01 -11.34 -23.40
C ASP A 32 14.65 -10.72 -22.14
N PHE A 33 13.84 -10.18 -21.22
CA PHE A 33 14.34 -9.70 -19.93
C PHE A 33 15.05 -10.80 -19.14
N VAL A 34 14.44 -11.99 -18.99
CA VAL A 34 15.01 -13.11 -18.22
C VAL A 34 16.31 -13.62 -18.83
N THR A 35 16.38 -13.73 -20.16
CA THR A 35 17.60 -14.17 -20.86
C THR A 35 18.75 -13.17 -20.71
N SER A 36 18.46 -11.89 -20.44
CA SER A 36 19.48 -10.88 -20.14
C SER A 36 20.05 -10.98 -18.71
N LEU A 37 19.45 -11.76 -17.82
CA LEU A 37 19.90 -11.92 -16.43
C LEU A 37 21.09 -12.86 -16.34
N SER A 38 22.06 -12.50 -15.50
CA SER A 38 23.15 -13.43 -15.15
C SER A 38 22.65 -14.49 -14.15
N GLY A 39 23.33 -15.65 -14.11
CA GLY A 39 23.06 -16.67 -13.10
C GLY A 39 23.20 -16.14 -11.65
N ASP A 40 24.08 -15.16 -11.44
CA ASP A 40 24.26 -14.50 -10.15
C ASP A 40 23.10 -13.57 -9.81
N ASP A 41 22.48 -12.90 -10.79
CA ASP A 41 21.27 -12.09 -10.57
C ASP A 41 20.10 -12.95 -10.06
N ILE A 42 19.96 -14.16 -10.61
CA ILE A 42 18.93 -15.12 -10.21
C ILE A 42 19.20 -15.62 -8.78
N LYS A 43 20.42 -16.11 -8.51
CA LYS A 43 20.79 -16.67 -7.19
C LYS A 43 20.78 -15.64 -6.06
N SER A 44 21.24 -14.42 -6.35
CA SER A 44 21.28 -13.33 -5.38
C SER A 44 19.91 -12.72 -5.10
N GLY A 45 18.97 -12.83 -6.05
CA GLY A 45 17.67 -12.18 -6.02
C GLY A 45 17.66 -10.77 -6.62
N ASN A 46 18.80 -10.29 -7.14
CA ASN A 46 18.91 -8.98 -7.82
C ASN A 46 18.00 -8.88 -9.05
N TRP A 47 17.57 -10.01 -9.62
CA TRP A 47 16.57 -10.02 -10.69
C TRP A 47 15.32 -9.21 -10.35
N PHE A 48 14.89 -9.17 -9.08
CA PHE A 48 13.68 -8.44 -8.67
C PHE A 48 13.89 -6.93 -8.77
N GLU A 49 15.08 -6.44 -8.40
CA GLU A 49 15.44 -5.02 -8.53
C GLU A 49 15.38 -4.60 -10.01
N LYS A 50 16.02 -5.38 -10.88
CA LYS A 50 16.02 -5.16 -12.33
C LYS A 50 14.60 -5.23 -12.91
N LEU A 51 13.79 -6.17 -12.44
CA LEU A 51 12.40 -6.31 -12.86
C LEU A 51 11.55 -5.15 -12.39
N ALA A 52 11.68 -4.69 -11.14
CA ALA A 52 10.92 -3.55 -10.63
C ALA A 52 11.22 -2.29 -11.44
N ALA A 53 12.51 -2.04 -11.76
CA ALA A 53 12.91 -0.95 -12.64
C ALA A 53 12.31 -1.09 -14.04
N HIS A 54 12.32 -2.31 -14.62
CA HIS A 54 11.73 -2.58 -15.93
C HIS A 54 10.20 -2.43 -15.93
N ALA A 55 9.52 -2.98 -14.92
CA ALA A 55 8.08 -3.07 -14.82
C ALA A 55 7.41 -1.72 -14.51
N LEU A 56 8.07 -0.89 -13.69
CA LEU A 56 7.56 0.39 -13.22
C LEU A 56 8.08 1.57 -14.05
N GLY A 57 9.31 1.53 -14.57
CA GLY A 57 10.01 2.67 -15.16
C GLY A 57 9.17 3.55 -16.10
N SER A 58 8.76 3.02 -17.25
CA SER A 58 7.90 3.76 -18.20
C SER A 58 6.41 3.59 -17.95
N TYR A 59 6.04 2.63 -17.10
CA TYR A 59 4.65 2.34 -16.78
C TYR A 59 4.06 3.46 -15.91
N THR A 60 4.82 3.93 -14.93
CA THR A 60 4.38 4.93 -13.94
C THR A 60 4.14 6.30 -14.56
N GLU A 61 4.85 6.61 -15.65
CA GLU A 61 4.64 7.82 -16.45
C GLU A 61 3.29 7.80 -17.19
N LYS A 62 2.83 6.61 -17.60
CA LYS A 62 1.58 6.44 -18.36
C LYS A 62 0.36 6.21 -17.47
N ALA A 63 0.52 5.41 -16.41
CA ALA A 63 -0.55 5.01 -15.51
C ALA A 63 -0.86 6.13 -14.51
N THR A 64 -1.36 7.27 -15.03
CA THR A 64 -1.77 8.43 -14.24
C THR A 64 -3.25 8.40 -13.91
N TRP A 65 -3.68 9.23 -12.96
CA TRP A 65 -5.10 9.40 -12.65
C TRP A 65 -5.89 9.84 -13.90
N GLN A 66 -5.33 10.75 -14.69
CA GLN A 66 -5.91 11.28 -15.92
C GLN A 66 -6.10 10.16 -16.95
N TYR A 67 -5.08 9.33 -17.15
CA TYR A 67 -5.18 8.16 -18.03
C TYR A 67 -6.36 7.26 -17.66
N PHE A 68 -6.55 6.97 -16.36
CA PHE A 68 -7.67 6.14 -15.92
C PHE A 68 -9.03 6.84 -16.06
N GLN A 69 -9.11 8.15 -15.84
CA GLN A 69 -10.35 8.90 -16.02
C GLN A 69 -10.76 9.01 -17.49
N GLU A 70 -9.82 9.23 -18.40
CA GLU A 70 -10.09 9.22 -19.84
C GLU A 70 -10.57 7.84 -20.30
N LYS A 71 -9.94 6.77 -19.79
CA LYS A 71 -10.27 5.39 -20.15
C LYS A 71 -11.60 4.91 -19.57
N TYR A 72 -11.98 5.38 -18.39
CA TYR A 72 -13.16 4.95 -17.64
C TYR A 72 -14.05 6.14 -17.26
N GLN A 73 -14.41 6.95 -18.24
CA GLN A 73 -15.18 8.17 -18.03
C GLN A 73 -16.50 7.88 -17.26
N GLY A 74 -16.72 8.63 -16.18
CA GLY A 74 -17.93 8.52 -15.34
C GLY A 74 -17.93 7.37 -14.33
N VAL A 75 -16.87 6.57 -14.24
CA VAL A 75 -16.76 5.48 -13.26
C VAL A 75 -16.02 5.96 -12.01
N PRO A 76 -16.56 5.76 -10.79
CA PRO A 76 -15.85 6.04 -9.54
C PRO A 76 -14.59 5.18 -9.39
N ALA A 77 -13.59 5.68 -8.65
CA ALA A 77 -12.32 4.98 -8.43
C ALA A 77 -12.51 3.52 -7.94
N ASP A 78 -13.46 3.29 -7.03
CA ASP A 78 -13.79 1.96 -6.51
C ASP A 78 -14.24 0.96 -7.61
N GLY A 79 -14.96 1.43 -8.63
CA GLY A 79 -15.38 0.61 -9.77
C GLY A 79 -14.22 0.27 -10.71
N ILE A 80 -13.36 1.25 -10.98
CA ILE A 80 -12.17 1.05 -11.82
C ILE A 80 -11.20 0.09 -11.12
N VAL A 81 -10.98 0.24 -9.81
CA VAL A 81 -10.13 -0.66 -9.01
C VAL A 81 -10.64 -2.11 -9.07
N ASP A 82 -11.95 -2.34 -8.90
CA ASP A 82 -12.52 -3.69 -8.99
C ASP A 82 -12.29 -4.31 -10.38
N GLN A 83 -12.45 -3.52 -11.44
CA GLN A 83 -12.17 -3.96 -12.81
C GLN A 83 -10.69 -4.29 -13.02
N ARG A 84 -9.76 -3.47 -12.50
CA ARG A 84 -8.31 -3.74 -12.58
C ARG A 84 -7.94 -5.02 -11.85
N ILE A 85 -8.49 -5.27 -10.65
CA ILE A 85 -8.25 -6.49 -9.88
C ILE A 85 -8.78 -7.71 -10.64
N LYS A 86 -10.00 -7.64 -11.17
CA LYS A 86 -10.59 -8.73 -11.99
C LYS A 86 -9.73 -9.01 -13.21
N MET A 87 -9.33 -7.99 -13.95
CA MET A 87 -8.49 -8.13 -15.15
C MET A 87 -7.14 -8.74 -14.81
N ALA A 88 -6.43 -8.23 -13.79
CA ALA A 88 -5.16 -8.81 -13.35
C ALA A 88 -5.32 -10.28 -12.91
N SER A 89 -6.40 -10.61 -12.20
CA SER A 89 -6.66 -12.01 -11.81
C SER A 89 -6.89 -12.94 -13.01
N ARG A 90 -7.50 -12.44 -14.10
CA ARG A 90 -7.67 -13.18 -15.36
C ARG A 90 -6.35 -13.38 -16.10
N TYR A 91 -5.50 -12.34 -16.14
CA TYR A 91 -4.17 -12.42 -16.75
C TYR A 91 -3.30 -13.45 -15.99
N ALA A 92 -3.34 -13.45 -14.66
CA ALA A 92 -2.65 -14.43 -13.84
C ALA A 92 -3.18 -15.86 -14.03
N ALA A 93 -4.50 -16.01 -14.21
CA ALA A 93 -5.12 -17.30 -14.53
C ALA A 93 -4.61 -17.86 -15.87
N LEU A 94 -4.58 -17.00 -16.91
CA LEU A 94 -4.13 -17.36 -18.25
C LEU A 94 -2.65 -17.73 -18.29
N GLU A 95 -1.80 -16.99 -17.58
CA GLU A 95 -0.40 -17.34 -17.42
C GLU A 95 -0.25 -18.72 -16.79
N GLY A 96 -0.99 -19.03 -15.72
CA GLY A 96 -0.95 -20.36 -15.10
C GLY A 96 -1.33 -21.50 -16.07
N GLY A 97 -2.21 -21.23 -17.03
CA GLY A 97 -2.60 -22.18 -18.08
C GLY A 97 -1.53 -22.36 -19.16
N LEU A 98 -0.93 -21.26 -19.63
CA LEU A 98 0.15 -21.27 -20.62
C LEU A 98 1.41 -21.95 -20.08
N SER A 99 1.80 -21.60 -18.86
CA SER A 99 3.07 -22.05 -18.30
C SER A 99 3.05 -23.53 -17.93
N ALA A 100 1.92 -24.06 -17.46
CA ALA A 100 1.77 -25.50 -17.22
C ALA A 100 2.00 -26.34 -18.49
N SER A 101 1.61 -25.84 -19.67
CA SER A 101 1.92 -26.49 -20.96
C SER A 101 3.40 -26.38 -21.34
N ALA A 102 4.02 -25.24 -21.05
CA ALA A 102 5.43 -25.00 -21.34
C ALA A 102 6.38 -25.81 -20.44
N TYR A 103 6.04 -26.03 -19.17
CA TYR A 103 6.83 -26.84 -18.25
C TYR A 103 6.98 -28.30 -18.70
N THR A 104 5.88 -28.93 -19.14
CA THR A 104 5.91 -30.29 -19.68
C THR A 104 6.82 -30.40 -20.90
N ALA A 105 6.76 -29.41 -21.80
CA ALA A 105 7.60 -29.36 -23.00
C ALA A 105 9.09 -29.09 -22.66
N ALA A 106 9.38 -28.16 -21.76
CA ALA A 106 10.73 -27.82 -21.35
C ALA A 106 11.41 -28.98 -20.63
N ILE A 107 10.72 -29.66 -19.70
CA ILE A 107 11.25 -30.84 -19.01
C ILE A 107 11.53 -31.96 -20.03
N ALA A 108 10.62 -32.22 -20.97
CA ALA A 108 10.84 -33.20 -22.03
C ALA A 108 12.06 -32.86 -22.91
N ALA A 109 12.21 -31.59 -23.30
CA ALA A 109 13.35 -31.12 -24.09
C ALA A 109 14.68 -31.21 -23.34
N THR A 110 14.69 -30.91 -22.04
CA THR A 110 15.91 -30.93 -21.21
C THR A 110 16.33 -32.38 -20.86
N ILE A 111 15.35 -33.29 -20.71
CA ILE A 111 15.62 -34.73 -20.57
C ILE A 111 16.16 -35.31 -21.89
N GLY A 112 15.69 -34.82 -23.04
CA GLY A 112 16.22 -35.20 -24.35
C GLY A 112 17.65 -34.69 -24.63
N SER A 113 18.14 -33.69 -23.88
CA SER A 113 19.44 -33.04 -24.10
C SER A 113 20.50 -33.39 -23.04
N LEU A 114 20.39 -34.55 -22.38
CA LEU A 114 21.08 -34.97 -21.15
C LEU A 114 22.63 -35.13 -21.23
N GLY A 115 23.34 -34.26 -21.96
CA GLY A 115 24.81 -34.28 -22.01
C GLY A 115 25.54 -33.07 -22.61
N GLY A 116 24.90 -31.90 -22.82
CA GLY A 116 25.52 -30.83 -23.64
C GLY A 116 25.62 -29.41 -23.07
N ALA A 117 24.94 -29.07 -21.96
CA ALA A 117 24.87 -27.67 -21.52
C ALA A 117 25.93 -27.36 -20.44
N SER A 118 26.85 -26.46 -20.77
CA SER A 118 27.88 -25.90 -19.87
C SER A 118 27.24 -25.29 -18.60
N PRO A 119 27.94 -25.26 -17.45
CA PRO A 119 27.53 -24.49 -16.26
C PRO A 119 27.26 -23.00 -16.52
N ALA A 120 27.69 -22.49 -17.68
CA ALA A 120 27.47 -21.11 -18.12
C ALA A 120 26.08 -20.84 -18.74
N THR A 121 25.32 -21.87 -19.11
CA THR A 121 23.98 -21.72 -19.72
C THR A 121 22.89 -22.01 -18.69
N VAL A 122 21.99 -21.06 -18.46
CA VAL A 122 20.79 -21.25 -17.63
C VAL A 122 19.89 -22.28 -18.34
N PRO A 123 19.55 -23.42 -17.73
CA PRO A 123 18.68 -24.42 -18.34
C PRO A 123 17.35 -23.82 -18.77
N ALA A 124 16.81 -24.23 -19.92
CA ALA A 124 15.55 -23.73 -20.46
C ALA A 124 14.39 -23.80 -19.44
N ALA A 125 14.38 -24.85 -18.60
CA ALA A 125 13.42 -24.98 -17.50
C ALA A 125 13.51 -23.82 -16.47
N ILE A 126 14.73 -23.34 -16.13
CA ILE A 126 14.90 -22.19 -15.22
C ILE A 126 14.40 -20.91 -15.88
N VAL A 127 14.63 -20.72 -17.19
CA VAL A 127 14.13 -19.56 -17.93
C VAL A 127 12.61 -19.50 -17.88
N THR A 128 11.91 -20.60 -18.17
CA THR A 128 10.44 -20.65 -18.11
C THR A 128 9.90 -20.30 -16.72
N VAL A 129 10.50 -20.85 -15.66
CA VAL A 129 10.16 -20.50 -14.27
C VAL A 129 10.35 -19.00 -14.00
N MET A 130 11.48 -18.47 -14.43
CA MET A 130 11.79 -17.05 -14.20
C MET A 130 10.83 -16.13 -14.94
N VAL A 131 10.35 -16.52 -16.13
CA VAL A 131 9.36 -15.75 -16.89
C VAL A 131 8.03 -15.70 -16.13
N ASP A 132 7.54 -16.82 -15.61
CA ASP A 132 6.33 -16.88 -14.79
C ASP A 132 6.42 -16.00 -13.55
N VAL A 133 7.53 -16.17 -12.81
CA VAL A 133 7.78 -15.40 -11.60
C VAL A 133 7.85 -13.92 -11.93
N ALA A 134 8.54 -13.53 -13.00
CA ALA A 134 8.63 -12.15 -13.43
C ALA A 134 7.27 -11.59 -13.86
N PHE A 135 6.46 -12.38 -14.58
CA PHE A 135 5.13 -11.98 -15.03
C PHE A 135 4.21 -11.68 -13.86
N LEU A 136 4.06 -12.62 -12.92
CA LEU A 136 3.21 -12.43 -11.75
C LEU A 136 3.70 -11.28 -10.86
N THR A 137 5.01 -11.13 -10.72
CA THR A 137 5.63 -10.05 -9.94
C THR A 137 5.34 -8.69 -10.57
N GLN A 138 5.55 -8.55 -11.88
CA GLN A 138 5.23 -7.34 -12.64
C GLN A 138 3.74 -7.00 -12.54
N LEU A 139 2.87 -7.99 -12.70
CA LEU A 139 1.43 -7.83 -12.65
C LEU A 139 0.96 -7.33 -11.27
N GLN A 140 1.47 -7.91 -10.18
CA GLN A 140 1.13 -7.51 -8.81
C GLN A 140 1.65 -6.11 -8.46
N LEU A 141 2.87 -5.75 -8.89
CA LEU A 141 3.43 -4.41 -8.70
C LEU A 141 2.62 -3.35 -9.45
N ARG A 142 2.33 -3.59 -10.74
CA ARG A 142 1.52 -2.66 -11.56
C ARG A 142 0.11 -2.52 -10.99
N LEU A 143 -0.52 -3.62 -10.58
CA LEU A 143 -1.85 -3.58 -9.96
C LEU A 143 -1.85 -2.74 -8.67
N ALA A 144 -0.88 -2.95 -7.77
CA ALA A 144 -0.79 -2.17 -6.55
C ALA A 144 -0.56 -0.67 -6.84
N TYR A 145 0.27 -0.35 -7.84
CA TYR A 145 0.51 1.03 -8.27
C TYR A 145 -0.75 1.68 -8.86
N ASP A 146 -1.46 0.97 -9.74
CA ASP A 146 -2.73 1.45 -10.31
C ASP A 146 -3.74 1.78 -9.22
N VAL A 147 -3.86 0.90 -8.21
CA VAL A 147 -4.78 1.10 -7.09
C VAL A 147 -4.40 2.35 -6.29
N ALA A 148 -3.10 2.57 -6.03
CA ALA A 148 -2.63 3.79 -5.37
C ALA A 148 -2.97 5.04 -6.19
N VAL A 149 -2.72 5.02 -7.50
CA VAL A 149 -3.03 6.13 -8.41
C VAL A 149 -4.54 6.40 -8.47
N LEU A 150 -5.37 5.36 -8.55
CA LEU A 150 -6.83 5.47 -8.58
C LEU A 150 -7.39 6.07 -7.29
N TYR A 151 -6.78 5.77 -6.16
CA TYR A 151 -7.10 6.39 -4.88
C TYR A 151 -6.35 7.71 -4.63
N ARG A 152 -5.60 8.21 -5.62
CA ARG A 152 -4.82 9.46 -5.57
C ARG A 152 -3.83 9.51 -4.41
N ILE A 153 -3.27 8.36 -4.04
CA ILE A 153 -2.21 8.28 -3.04
C ILE A 153 -0.90 8.75 -3.70
N PRO A 154 -0.27 9.82 -3.19
CA PRO A 154 0.99 10.30 -3.74
C PRO A 154 2.09 9.30 -3.36
N LEU A 155 2.49 8.46 -4.32
CA LEU A 155 3.65 7.58 -4.19
C LEU A 155 4.81 8.16 -4.99
N ASP A 156 5.90 8.50 -4.32
CA ASP A 156 7.17 8.83 -4.95
C ASP A 156 8.04 7.58 -5.02
N LEU A 157 8.13 6.94 -6.18
CA LEU A 157 8.91 5.71 -6.33
C LEU A 157 10.44 5.94 -6.27
N SER A 158 10.89 7.20 -6.27
CA SER A 158 12.27 7.56 -5.95
C SER A 158 12.54 7.60 -4.45
N ASP A 159 11.49 7.78 -3.62
CA ASP A 159 11.55 7.63 -2.18
C ASP A 159 11.60 6.12 -1.82
N PRO A 160 12.67 5.65 -1.17
CA PRO A 160 12.77 4.27 -0.74
C PRO A 160 11.61 3.80 0.15
N ALA A 161 10.97 4.70 0.92
CA ALA A 161 9.85 4.36 1.79
C ALA A 161 8.57 4.04 1.00
N ASP A 162 8.25 4.84 -0.01
CA ASP A 162 7.06 4.67 -0.86
C ASP A 162 7.21 3.47 -1.81
N LEU A 163 8.42 3.26 -2.37
CA LEU A 163 8.72 2.04 -3.12
C LEU A 163 8.56 0.78 -2.23
N TRP A 164 9.08 0.82 -1.00
CA TRP A 164 8.95 -0.29 -0.07
C TRP A 164 7.50 -0.56 0.34
N LYS A 165 6.70 0.49 0.52
CA LYS A 165 5.25 0.39 0.76
C LYS A 165 4.54 -0.27 -0.41
N LEU A 166 4.81 0.15 -1.64
CA LEU A 166 4.25 -0.47 -2.85
C LEU A 166 4.56 -1.97 -2.89
N ILE A 167 5.80 -2.36 -2.64
CA ILE A 167 6.24 -3.77 -2.62
C ILE A 167 5.50 -4.56 -1.54
N ARG A 168 5.42 -4.04 -0.30
CA ARG A 168 4.72 -4.72 0.79
C ARG A 168 3.26 -4.95 0.45
N VAL A 169 2.61 -3.93 -0.11
CA VAL A 169 1.20 -4.00 -0.51
C VAL A 169 1.01 -4.99 -1.67
N ALA A 170 1.83 -4.91 -2.72
CA ALA A 170 1.76 -5.81 -3.87
C ALA A 170 1.89 -7.30 -3.48
N PHE A 171 2.77 -7.61 -2.52
CA PHE A 171 3.04 -8.99 -2.11
C PHE A 171 2.38 -9.40 -0.79
N THR A 172 1.46 -8.58 -0.25
CA THR A 172 0.76 -8.85 1.02
C THR A 172 1.71 -9.12 2.19
N ILE A 173 2.86 -8.46 2.21
CA ILE A 173 3.87 -8.63 3.26
C ILE A 173 3.38 -7.87 4.48
N LYS A 174 2.84 -8.60 5.47
CA LYS A 174 2.43 -8.06 6.76
C LYS A 174 3.62 -7.42 7.48
N GLY A 175 3.68 -6.09 7.49
CA GLY A 175 4.60 -5.34 8.35
C GLY A 175 3.92 -5.10 9.69
N GLY A 176 4.30 -5.83 10.75
CA GLY A 176 4.02 -5.40 12.13
C GLY A 176 3.16 -6.31 13.01
N GLU A 177 2.30 -7.19 12.48
CA GLU A 177 1.41 -8.02 13.34
C GLU A 177 2.13 -9.16 14.09
N ALA A 178 3.33 -9.56 13.67
CA ALA A 178 4.10 -10.59 14.36
C ALA A 178 4.76 -10.12 15.68
N LEU A 179 4.53 -8.87 16.09
CA LEU A 179 5.05 -8.30 17.34
C LEU A 179 4.02 -8.25 18.47
N ARG A 180 2.73 -8.46 18.20
CA ARG A 180 1.68 -8.22 19.20
C ARG A 180 1.18 -9.42 19.99
N GLU A 181 1.55 -10.65 19.65
CA GLU A 181 1.25 -11.82 20.47
C GLU A 181 2.17 -12.97 20.05
N GLY A 182 3.12 -13.33 20.92
CA GLY A 182 3.63 -14.69 21.17
C GLY A 182 4.01 -15.67 20.03
N VAL A 183 3.87 -15.33 18.75
CA VAL A 183 4.15 -16.21 17.61
C VAL A 183 5.30 -15.60 16.82
N ALA A 184 6.50 -15.71 17.40
CA ALA A 184 7.77 -15.38 16.76
C ALA A 184 8.15 -16.37 15.64
N LYS A 185 7.20 -16.77 14.79
CA LYS A 185 7.42 -17.66 13.65
C LYS A 185 6.66 -17.13 12.44
N GLY A 186 7.23 -16.12 11.77
CA GLY A 186 6.63 -15.62 10.53
C GLY A 186 7.31 -14.44 9.86
N VAL A 187 8.26 -13.77 10.51
CA VAL A 187 9.06 -12.72 9.85
C VAL A 187 10.49 -13.21 9.70
N PRO A 188 11.04 -13.31 8.46
CA PRO A 188 12.44 -13.60 8.28
C PRO A 188 13.28 -12.54 9.01
N VAL A 189 14.22 -12.97 9.84
CA VAL A 189 15.21 -12.13 10.56
C VAL A 189 15.96 -11.16 9.62
N LEU A 190 15.90 -11.42 8.31
CA LEU A 190 16.46 -10.62 7.22
C LEU A 190 15.80 -9.24 7.00
N VAL A 191 14.61 -8.96 7.55
CA VAL A 191 13.91 -7.68 7.31
C VAL A 191 14.52 -6.52 8.13
N ARG A 192 15.03 -6.79 9.34
CA ARG A 192 15.54 -5.75 10.26
C ARG A 192 16.81 -5.03 9.78
N PRO A 193 17.85 -5.71 9.26
CA PRO A 193 19.05 -5.05 8.74
C PRO A 193 18.76 -4.19 7.50
N VAL A 194 17.70 -4.53 6.77
CA VAL A 194 17.31 -3.92 5.51
C VAL A 194 16.59 -2.61 5.73
N LEU A 195 15.62 -2.51 6.65
CA LEU A 195 15.08 -1.20 7.08
C LEU A 195 16.23 -0.27 7.47
N LYS A 196 17.16 -0.74 8.30
CA LYS A 196 18.31 0.08 8.73
C LYS A 196 19.21 0.52 7.57
N ARG A 197 19.27 -0.22 6.45
CA ARG A 197 20.10 0.08 5.27
C ARG A 197 19.37 0.92 4.22
N PHE A 198 18.04 0.78 4.11
CA PHE A 198 17.14 1.63 3.32
C PHE A 198 17.04 3.05 3.89
N TYR A 199 16.93 3.19 5.21
CA TYR A 199 16.79 4.49 5.88
C TYR A 199 18.12 5.23 6.12
N SER A 200 19.29 4.61 5.90
CA SER A 200 20.59 5.20 6.28
C SER A 200 21.46 5.73 5.15
N LYS A 201 21.10 5.56 3.86
CA LYS A 201 21.93 6.01 2.74
C LYS A 201 21.07 6.52 1.59
N GLY A 202 21.37 7.75 1.15
CA GLY A 202 20.60 8.50 0.15
C GLY A 202 20.29 7.77 -1.16
N VAL A 203 19.33 8.37 -1.87
CA VAL A 203 18.50 7.98 -3.02
C VAL A 203 19.12 7.05 -4.09
N LEU A 204 20.44 6.95 -4.20
CA LEU A 204 21.12 6.09 -5.19
C LEU A 204 21.35 4.62 -4.74
N ASN A 205 20.89 4.19 -3.57
CA ASN A 205 21.05 2.79 -3.12
C ASN A 205 19.78 2.10 -2.59
N ALA A 206 18.59 2.68 -2.78
CA ALA A 206 17.30 2.08 -2.41
C ALA A 206 17.13 0.66 -2.97
N ALA A 207 17.71 0.42 -4.13
CA ALA A 207 17.63 -0.81 -4.88
C ALA A 207 18.39 -2.01 -4.20
N LYS A 208 19.50 -1.74 -3.50
CA LYS A 208 20.41 -2.76 -2.94
C LYS A 208 19.85 -3.60 -1.78
N GLY A 209 18.66 -3.27 -1.27
CA GLY A 209 18.00 -4.02 -0.21
C GLY A 209 16.86 -4.92 -0.69
N LEU A 210 16.53 -4.92 -1.99
CA LEU A 210 15.47 -5.73 -2.59
C LEU A 210 15.80 -7.21 -2.93
N PRO A 211 17.06 -7.69 -2.96
CA PRO A 211 17.35 -9.05 -3.39
C PRO A 211 16.69 -10.14 -2.54
N PHE A 212 16.37 -9.87 -1.28
CA PHE A 212 15.62 -10.84 -0.46
C PHE A 212 14.18 -11.03 -0.96
N VAL A 213 13.54 -10.00 -1.54
CA VAL A 213 12.21 -10.13 -2.14
C VAL A 213 12.30 -11.06 -3.34
N GLY A 214 13.33 -10.89 -4.17
CA GLY A 214 13.62 -11.82 -5.27
C GLY A 214 13.82 -13.26 -4.80
N LYS A 215 14.59 -13.47 -3.72
CA LYS A 215 14.74 -14.83 -3.13
C LYS A 215 13.43 -15.38 -2.58
N PHE A 216 12.66 -14.56 -1.86
CA PHE A 216 11.38 -14.94 -1.28
C PHE A 216 10.35 -15.33 -2.36
N LEU A 217 10.25 -14.54 -3.43
CA LEU A 217 9.33 -14.81 -4.55
C LEU A 217 9.73 -16.06 -5.33
N LEU A 218 11.04 -16.31 -5.52
CA LEU A 218 11.52 -17.56 -6.10
C LEU A 218 11.16 -18.75 -5.21
N GLN A 219 11.47 -18.71 -3.91
CA GLN A 219 11.14 -19.78 -2.98
C GLN A 219 9.64 -20.11 -2.96
N ARG A 220 8.79 -19.07 -2.97
CA ARG A 220 7.33 -19.22 -2.97
C ARG A 220 6.81 -19.88 -4.26
N ASN A 221 7.43 -19.60 -5.41
CA ASN A 221 7.03 -20.19 -6.69
C ASN A 221 7.72 -21.53 -6.99
N VAL A 222 8.88 -21.83 -6.40
CA VAL A 222 9.56 -23.14 -6.52
C VAL A 222 8.72 -24.28 -5.97
N ILE A 223 7.85 -24.03 -4.99
CA ILE A 223 6.89 -25.04 -4.49
C ILE A 223 5.96 -25.55 -5.60
N LYS A 224 5.66 -24.74 -6.63
CA LYS A 224 4.87 -25.17 -7.79
C LYS A 224 5.63 -26.12 -8.71
N ILE A 225 6.97 -26.13 -8.65
CA ILE A 225 7.88 -26.88 -9.53
C ILE A 225 8.21 -28.25 -8.92
N GLY A 226 8.31 -28.33 -7.58
CA GLY A 226 8.76 -29.53 -6.88
C GLY A 226 7.74 -30.66 -6.77
N ILE A 227 6.48 -30.44 -7.19
CA ILE A 227 5.40 -31.42 -7.10
C ILE A 227 4.94 -31.75 -8.53
N PRO A 228 5.35 -32.89 -9.13
CA PRO A 228 5.03 -33.29 -10.51
C PRO A 228 3.53 -33.48 -10.84
N LEU A 229 2.63 -33.19 -9.90
CA LEU A 229 1.20 -33.49 -9.94
C LEU A 229 0.30 -32.24 -9.81
N ILE A 230 0.85 -31.03 -9.87
CA ILE A 230 0.01 -29.83 -9.96
C ILE A 230 -0.47 -29.71 -11.41
N GLY A 231 -1.65 -30.24 -11.69
CA GLY A 231 -2.27 -30.13 -13.01
C GLY A 231 -2.50 -28.67 -13.42
N VAL A 232 -2.56 -28.43 -14.73
CA VAL A 232 -2.92 -27.13 -15.36
C VAL A 232 -4.06 -26.40 -14.61
N PRO A 233 -5.16 -27.06 -14.18
CA PRO A 233 -6.25 -26.37 -13.48
C PRO A 233 -5.85 -25.75 -12.12
N VAL A 234 -4.95 -26.39 -11.38
CA VAL A 234 -4.57 -25.94 -10.03
C VAL A 234 -3.67 -24.71 -10.08
N ALA A 235 -2.77 -24.62 -11.07
CA ALA A 235 -1.91 -23.45 -11.28
C ALA A 235 -2.74 -22.21 -11.67
N VAL A 236 -3.71 -22.37 -12.58
CA VAL A 236 -4.66 -21.34 -13.00
C VAL A 236 -5.41 -20.77 -11.78
N VAL A 237 -5.97 -21.65 -10.92
CA VAL A 237 -6.74 -21.24 -9.74
C VAL A 237 -5.85 -20.52 -8.72
N LEU A 238 -4.65 -21.04 -8.43
CA LEU A 238 -3.74 -20.43 -7.44
C LEU A 238 -3.23 -19.05 -7.88
N ASN A 239 -2.91 -18.87 -9.17
CA ASN A 239 -2.43 -17.59 -9.69
C ASN A 239 -3.53 -16.53 -9.72
N ARG A 240 -4.76 -16.93 -10.12
CA ARG A 240 -5.95 -16.08 -10.06
C ARG A 240 -6.24 -15.63 -8.63
N TYR A 241 -6.31 -16.58 -7.71
CA TYR A 241 -6.72 -16.32 -6.32
C TYR A 241 -5.68 -15.46 -5.59
N SER A 242 -4.40 -15.76 -5.73
CA SER A 242 -3.34 -14.98 -5.09
C SER A 242 -3.28 -13.52 -5.59
N THR A 243 -3.42 -13.31 -6.90
CA THR A 243 -3.47 -11.96 -7.50
C THR A 243 -4.72 -11.19 -7.06
N LEU A 244 -5.86 -11.88 -6.94
CA LEU A 244 -7.10 -11.30 -6.44
C LEU A 244 -7.00 -10.92 -4.95
N ILE A 245 -6.34 -11.72 -4.11
CA ILE A 245 -6.04 -11.35 -2.72
C ILE A 245 -5.11 -10.14 -2.67
N ALA A 246 -4.02 -10.14 -3.44
CA ALA A 246 -3.09 -9.03 -3.49
C ALA A 246 -3.79 -7.73 -3.90
N GLY A 247 -4.63 -7.78 -4.93
CA GLY A 247 -5.45 -6.65 -5.37
C GLY A 247 -6.42 -6.15 -4.30
N ARG A 248 -7.14 -7.05 -3.61
CA ARG A 248 -8.05 -6.68 -2.51
C ARG A 248 -7.31 -6.08 -1.32
N HIS A 249 -6.12 -6.59 -1.00
CA HIS A 249 -5.27 -6.03 0.03
C HIS A 249 -4.80 -4.62 -0.33
N ALA A 250 -4.31 -4.42 -1.56
CA ALA A 250 -3.95 -3.10 -2.07
C ALA A 250 -5.12 -2.12 -2.03
N ARG A 251 -6.30 -2.59 -2.44
CA ARG A 251 -7.53 -1.81 -2.32
C ARG A 251 -7.80 -1.41 -0.88
N SER A 252 -7.75 -2.35 0.06
CA SER A 252 -8.01 -2.06 1.47
C SER A 252 -7.04 -1.04 2.04
N VAL A 253 -5.74 -1.18 1.79
CA VAL A 253 -4.70 -0.30 2.32
C VAL A 253 -4.84 1.11 1.73
N PHE A 254 -4.79 1.23 0.40
CA PHE A 254 -4.80 2.55 -0.24
C PHE A 254 -6.16 3.26 -0.15
N ARG A 255 -7.28 2.53 -0.08
CA ARG A 255 -8.59 3.14 0.19
C ARG A 255 -8.66 3.73 1.60
N ASN A 256 -8.07 3.07 2.59
CA ASN A 256 -8.04 3.59 3.95
C ASN A 256 -7.23 4.89 4.00
N GLU A 257 -6.04 4.89 3.40
CA GLU A 257 -5.22 6.11 3.32
C GLU A 257 -5.92 7.25 2.57
N ALA A 258 -6.61 6.96 1.48
CA ALA A 258 -7.36 7.98 0.75
C ALA A 258 -8.46 8.59 1.63
N ARG A 259 -9.14 7.79 2.45
CA ARG A 259 -10.11 8.29 3.44
C ARG A 259 -9.45 9.21 4.47
N VAL A 260 -8.25 8.86 4.94
CA VAL A 260 -7.49 9.70 5.88
C VAL A 260 -7.08 11.03 5.24
N ILE A 261 -6.60 10.99 3.99
CA ILE A 261 -6.24 12.20 3.22
C ILE A 261 -7.48 13.08 2.96
N GLU A 262 -8.60 12.47 2.58
CA GLU A 262 -9.88 13.16 2.40
C GLU A 262 -10.36 13.79 3.70
N MET A 263 -10.19 13.10 4.84
CA MET A 263 -10.48 13.66 6.16
C MET A 263 -9.62 14.89 6.44
N ALA A 264 -8.31 14.83 6.21
CA ALA A 264 -7.42 15.99 6.37
C ALA A 264 -7.88 17.19 5.52
N GLY A 265 -8.24 16.95 4.25
CA GLY A 265 -8.80 17.97 3.37
C GLY A 265 -10.10 18.55 3.90
N GLY A 266 -11.03 17.70 4.34
CA GLY A 266 -12.29 18.14 4.92
C GLY A 266 -12.17 18.84 6.28
N LEU A 267 -11.13 18.54 7.07
CA LEU A 267 -10.81 19.27 8.30
C LEU A 267 -10.31 20.68 7.97
N SER A 268 -9.31 20.79 7.09
CA SER A 268 -8.80 22.09 6.61
C SER A 268 -9.91 22.97 6.03
N ALA A 269 -10.73 22.44 5.13
CA ALA A 269 -11.72 23.21 4.39
C ALA A 269 -12.86 23.78 5.26
N ARG A 270 -13.13 23.16 6.42
CA ARG A 270 -14.17 23.62 7.37
C ARG A 270 -13.61 24.38 8.56
N SER A 271 -12.29 24.39 8.72
CA SER A 271 -11.64 25.05 9.84
C SER A 271 -11.74 26.56 9.68
N ARG A 272 -12.29 27.22 10.70
CA ARG A 272 -12.19 28.67 10.90
C ARG A 272 -10.91 29.02 11.64
N HIS A 273 -10.39 28.08 12.43
CA HIS A 273 -9.17 28.24 13.22
C HIS A 273 -8.06 27.26 12.76
N PRO A 274 -7.51 27.41 11.54
CA PRO A 274 -6.60 26.42 10.93
C PRO A 274 -5.36 26.11 11.76
N GLN A 275 -4.80 27.10 12.47
CA GLN A 275 -3.67 26.86 13.37
C GLN A 275 -4.10 26.03 14.60
N LEU A 276 -5.18 26.41 15.29
CA LEU A 276 -5.68 25.68 16.46
C LEU A 276 -6.17 24.28 16.10
N ALA A 277 -6.71 24.06 14.91
CA ALA A 277 -7.09 22.75 14.42
C ALA A 277 -5.91 21.77 14.40
N LEU A 278 -4.70 22.24 14.07
CA LEU A 278 -3.48 21.42 14.14
C LEU A 278 -3.13 21.02 15.58
N TRP A 279 -3.23 21.96 16.52
CA TRP A 279 -2.97 21.72 17.94
C TRP A 279 -4.01 20.76 18.55
N VAL A 280 -5.28 20.95 18.26
CA VAL A 280 -6.37 20.07 18.70
C VAL A 280 -6.21 18.67 18.11
N THR A 281 -5.88 18.57 16.82
CA THR A 281 -5.60 17.27 16.18
C THR A 281 -4.45 16.55 16.88
N TRP A 282 -3.34 17.25 17.14
CA TRP A 282 -2.20 16.66 17.83
C TRP A 282 -2.51 16.28 19.28
N LEU A 283 -3.31 17.08 19.99
CA LEU A 283 -3.75 16.79 21.35
C LEU A 283 -4.56 15.49 21.41
N VAL A 284 -5.51 15.31 20.49
CA VAL A 284 -6.34 14.11 20.42
C VAL A 284 -5.50 12.88 20.07
N ILE A 285 -4.62 12.97 19.07
CA ILE A 285 -3.72 11.87 18.70
C ILE A 285 -2.84 11.44 19.89
N MET A 286 -2.33 12.39 20.66
CA MET A 286 -1.42 12.10 21.77
C MET A 286 -2.12 11.70 23.08
N ALA A 287 -3.45 11.60 23.09
CA ALA A 287 -4.25 11.32 24.29
C ALA A 287 -3.83 10.02 24.99
N ASP A 288 -3.52 8.98 24.23
CA ASP A 288 -3.16 7.66 24.75
C ASP A 288 -1.64 7.37 24.74
N LYS A 289 -0.84 8.34 24.28
CA LYS A 289 0.63 8.28 24.10
C LYS A 289 1.09 7.23 23.08
N LYS A 290 0.23 6.79 22.18
CA LYS A 290 0.56 5.93 21.04
C LYS A 290 0.12 6.63 19.77
N ILE A 291 0.89 6.47 18.71
CA ILE A 291 0.55 7.04 17.41
C ILE A 291 0.34 5.86 16.46
N ALA A 292 -0.88 5.75 15.93
CA ALA A 292 -1.20 4.82 14.85
C ALA A 292 -0.70 5.36 13.51
N ASP A 293 -0.48 4.46 12.54
CA ASP A 293 -0.03 4.83 11.19
C ASP A 293 -1.01 5.81 10.52
N ASP A 294 -2.32 5.64 10.72
CA ASP A 294 -3.37 6.50 10.17
C ASP A 294 -3.38 7.90 10.82
N GLU A 295 -3.08 8.01 12.11
CA GLU A 295 -2.99 9.29 12.83
C GLU A 295 -1.75 10.09 12.39
N ALA A 296 -0.61 9.41 12.26
CA ALA A 296 0.60 10.01 11.72
C ALA A 296 0.40 10.49 10.27
N LEU A 297 -0.31 9.68 9.46
CA LEU A 297 -0.67 10.04 8.10
C LEU A 297 -1.61 11.25 8.07
N LEU A 298 -2.66 11.25 8.91
CA LEU A 298 -3.59 12.36 9.04
C LEU A 298 -2.83 13.65 9.36
N MET A 299 -1.98 13.63 10.38
CA MET A 299 -1.23 14.81 10.82
C MET A 299 -0.31 15.34 9.71
N LYS A 300 0.44 14.44 9.04
CA LYS A 300 1.32 14.80 7.92
C LYS A 300 0.53 15.49 6.80
N HIS A 301 -0.63 14.97 6.44
CA HIS A 301 -1.45 15.54 5.38
C HIS A 301 -2.17 16.81 5.81
N LEU A 302 -2.67 16.87 7.05
CA LEU A 302 -3.37 18.04 7.57
C LEU A 302 -2.44 19.26 7.63
N VAL A 303 -1.22 19.12 8.16
CA VAL A 303 -0.23 20.20 8.17
C VAL A 303 0.06 20.71 6.75
N ARG A 304 0.21 19.79 5.79
CA ARG A 304 0.43 20.16 4.39
C ARG A 304 -0.76 20.93 3.81
N VAL A 305 -1.97 20.40 3.95
CA VAL A 305 -3.18 21.01 3.38
C VAL A 305 -3.48 22.35 4.05
N VAL A 306 -3.33 22.45 5.38
CA VAL A 306 -3.51 23.72 6.11
C VAL A 306 -2.52 24.78 5.64
N ARG A 307 -1.26 24.41 5.39
CA ARG A 307 -0.29 25.33 4.79
C ARG A 307 -0.69 25.74 3.38
N ASP A 308 -1.07 24.79 2.54
CA ASP A 308 -1.36 25.03 1.13
C ASP A 308 -2.66 25.84 0.94
N ASP A 309 -3.69 25.61 1.77
CA ASP A 309 -5.00 26.28 1.71
C ASP A 309 -5.05 27.61 2.48
N HIS A 310 -4.41 27.68 3.65
CA HIS A 310 -4.54 28.81 4.59
C HIS A 310 -3.24 29.59 4.82
N GLY A 311 -2.11 29.15 4.25
CA GLY A 311 -0.81 29.81 4.43
C GLY A 311 -0.22 29.67 5.84
N VAL A 312 -0.79 28.79 6.68
CA VAL A 312 -0.38 28.61 8.08
C VAL A 312 0.79 27.64 8.18
N ILE A 313 1.89 28.10 8.77
CA ILE A 313 3.05 27.27 9.13
C ILE A 313 3.28 27.45 10.64
N ASP A 314 3.07 26.39 11.42
CA ASP A 314 3.26 26.42 12.87
C ASP A 314 4.62 25.81 13.26
N GLU A 315 5.63 26.65 13.39
CA GLU A 315 6.99 26.23 13.77
C GLU A 315 7.06 25.69 15.21
N GLN A 316 6.19 26.18 16.11
CA GLN A 316 6.16 25.71 17.49
C GLN A 316 5.67 24.26 17.56
N LEU A 317 4.63 23.94 16.79
CA LEU A 317 4.13 22.59 16.66
C LEU A 317 5.16 21.65 16.02
N ALA A 318 5.89 22.13 15.01
CA ALA A 318 6.89 21.34 14.30
C ALA A 318 8.11 20.96 15.17
N GLN A 319 8.44 21.79 16.18
CA GLN A 319 9.55 21.56 17.10
C GLN A 319 9.14 20.81 18.37
N LEU A 320 7.86 20.47 18.50
CA LEU A 320 7.29 19.91 19.71
C LEU A 320 7.73 18.46 19.92
N VAL A 321 8.28 18.16 21.10
CA VAL A 321 8.68 16.81 21.50
C VAL A 321 7.58 16.11 22.30
N GLU A 322 6.98 16.82 23.26
CA GLU A 322 5.83 16.36 24.03
C GLU A 322 4.77 17.47 24.05
N ILE A 323 3.50 17.08 23.96
CA ILE A 323 2.38 18.01 24.03
C ILE A 323 1.93 18.15 25.48
N GLU A 324 1.86 19.39 25.96
CA GLU A 324 1.26 19.71 27.24
C GLU A 324 -0.20 20.13 27.03
N PRO A 325 -1.19 19.37 27.53
CA PRO A 325 -2.60 19.71 27.34
C PRO A 325 -2.95 21.13 27.82
N ALA A 326 -2.34 21.58 28.92
CA ALA A 326 -2.56 22.91 29.47
C ALA A 326 -2.17 24.05 28.51
N ASP A 327 -1.13 23.84 27.69
CA ASP A 327 -0.73 24.82 26.67
C ASP A 327 -1.76 24.93 25.56
N VAL A 328 -2.32 23.79 25.13
CA VAL A 328 -3.38 23.77 24.11
C VAL A 328 -4.65 24.41 24.63
N TRP A 329 -5.04 24.10 25.88
CA TRP A 329 -6.19 24.73 26.53
C TRP A 329 -6.03 26.24 26.66
N ARG A 330 -4.86 26.73 27.04
CA ARG A 330 -4.59 28.18 27.10
C ARG A 330 -4.73 28.86 25.74
N ARG A 331 -4.32 28.21 24.65
CA ARG A 331 -4.47 28.74 23.29
C ARG A 331 -5.94 28.80 22.89
N ILE A 332 -6.71 27.78 23.24
CA ILE A 332 -8.16 27.71 22.98
C ILE A 332 -8.89 28.79 23.77
N ASP A 333 -8.59 28.95 25.07
CA ASP A 333 -9.23 29.94 25.94
C ASP A 333 -8.88 31.39 25.55
N ALA A 334 -7.77 31.59 24.83
CA ALA A 334 -7.36 32.89 24.33
C ALA A 334 -8.00 33.26 22.98
N GLU A 335 -8.64 32.32 22.30
CA GLU A 335 -9.29 32.55 21.01
C GLU A 335 -10.72 33.06 21.22
N GLU A 336 -11.06 34.15 20.54
CA GLU A 336 -12.38 34.75 20.62
C GLU A 336 -13.27 34.23 19.48
N GLY A 337 -14.52 33.89 19.79
CA GLY A 337 -15.53 33.55 18.78
C GLY A 337 -16.08 32.13 18.88
N ASP A 338 -16.69 31.67 17.79
CA ASP A 338 -17.34 30.36 17.70
C ASP A 338 -16.32 29.25 17.41
N LEU A 339 -15.94 28.51 18.45
CA LEU A 339 -14.97 27.41 18.40
C LEU A 339 -15.60 26.04 18.06
N THR A 340 -16.86 26.00 17.60
CA THR A 340 -17.56 24.74 17.28
C THR A 340 -16.85 23.93 16.19
N ASP A 341 -16.08 24.57 15.30
CA ASP A 341 -15.27 23.88 14.30
C ASP A 341 -14.17 23.01 14.94
N LEU A 342 -13.57 23.45 16.05
CA LEU A 342 -12.55 22.70 16.79
C LEU A 342 -13.11 21.45 17.47
N LEU A 343 -14.36 21.50 17.96
CA LEU A 343 -15.07 20.31 18.43
C LEU A 343 -15.27 19.31 17.28
N GLY A 344 -15.69 19.79 16.11
CA GLY A 344 -15.84 18.98 14.91
C GLY A 344 -14.52 18.35 14.43
N VAL A 345 -13.39 19.04 14.62
CA VAL A 345 -12.04 18.49 14.40
C VAL A 345 -11.79 17.34 15.36
N ALA A 346 -11.94 17.56 16.67
CA ALA A 346 -11.64 16.55 17.68
C ALA A 346 -12.48 15.27 17.53
N GLU A 347 -13.79 15.40 17.29
CA GLU A 347 -14.69 14.26 17.08
C GLU A 347 -14.29 13.43 15.85
N ARG A 348 -13.90 14.08 14.75
CA ARG A 348 -13.46 13.40 13.53
C ARG A 348 -12.12 12.68 13.71
N VAL A 349 -11.15 13.35 14.35
CA VAL A 349 -9.83 12.79 14.63
C VAL A 349 -9.96 11.56 15.53
N ALA A 350 -10.74 11.65 16.61
CA ALA A 350 -10.98 10.53 17.52
C ALA A 350 -11.61 9.30 16.83
N SER A 351 -12.40 9.51 15.77
CA SER A 351 -13.06 8.42 15.03
C SER A 351 -12.17 7.73 13.99
N ILE A 352 -10.94 8.20 13.75
CA ILE A 352 -10.10 7.76 12.62
C ILE A 352 -9.80 6.26 12.65
N ASN A 353 -9.46 5.74 13.82
CA ASN A 353 -9.14 4.33 14.06
C ASN A 353 -10.39 3.47 14.36
N GLY A 354 -11.59 4.05 14.22
CA GLY A 354 -12.86 3.40 14.55
C GLY A 354 -13.38 3.78 15.93
N ALA A 355 -13.23 2.89 16.92
CA ALA A 355 -13.80 3.10 18.25
C ALA A 355 -12.96 4.10 19.06
N VAL A 356 -13.62 5.17 19.53
CA VAL A 356 -13.01 6.22 20.34
C VAL A 356 -12.54 5.65 21.68
N ASN A 357 -11.29 5.91 22.03
CA ASN A 357 -10.71 5.54 23.33
C ASN A 357 -11.25 6.47 24.43
N PRO A 358 -11.50 5.98 25.68
CA PRO A 358 -11.86 6.84 26.81
C PRO A 358 -10.99 8.10 27.00
N ARG A 359 -9.69 8.05 26.66
CA ARG A 359 -8.81 9.22 26.77
C ARG A 359 -9.05 10.27 25.68
N GLU A 360 -9.30 9.85 24.45
CA GLU A 360 -9.70 10.74 23.36
C GLU A 360 -11.08 11.34 23.66
N GLN A 361 -12.01 10.51 24.17
CA GLN A 361 -13.34 10.96 24.57
C GLN A 361 -13.28 12.04 25.66
N ALA A 362 -12.39 11.89 26.64
CA ALA A 362 -12.21 12.91 27.68
C ALA A 362 -11.78 14.27 27.10
N ILE A 363 -10.93 14.29 26.08
CA ILE A 363 -10.50 15.52 25.40
C ILE A 363 -11.67 16.13 24.60
N VAL A 364 -12.45 15.28 23.91
CA VAL A 364 -13.65 15.71 23.18
C VAL A 364 -14.69 16.30 24.13
N ASP A 365 -14.91 15.68 25.29
CA ASP A 365 -15.88 16.14 26.30
C ASP A 365 -15.44 17.47 26.94
N GLU A 366 -14.14 17.63 27.21
CA GLU A 366 -13.56 18.89 27.70
C GLU A 366 -13.71 20.02 26.65
N LEU A 367 -13.41 19.74 25.37
CA LEU A 367 -13.65 20.69 24.27
C LEU A 367 -15.12 21.09 24.19
N ARG A 368 -16.04 20.12 24.33
CA ARG A 368 -17.48 20.38 24.30
C ARG A 368 -17.93 21.28 25.44
N ALA A 369 -17.39 21.09 26.65
CA ALA A 369 -17.69 21.94 27.79
C ALA A 369 -17.23 23.39 27.57
N ARG A 370 -16.05 23.57 26.97
CA ARG A 370 -15.49 24.91 26.67
C ARG A 370 -16.21 25.62 25.53
N CYS A 371 -16.57 24.90 24.46
CA CYS A 371 -17.35 25.47 23.36
C CYS A 371 -18.81 25.76 23.75
N GLY A 372 -19.36 25.02 24.71
CA GLY A 372 -20.74 25.18 25.19
C GLY A 372 -20.93 26.16 26.35
N SER A 373 -19.85 26.74 26.89
CA SER A 373 -19.92 27.75 27.94
C SER A 373 -20.10 29.13 27.29
N PRO A 374 -21.23 29.82 27.47
CA PRO A 374 -21.33 31.23 27.08
C PRO A 374 -20.21 31.98 27.81
N THR A 375 -19.47 32.82 27.09
CA THR A 375 -18.53 33.78 27.67
C THR A 375 -19.17 34.41 28.89
N ALA A 376 -18.56 34.20 30.05
CA ALA A 376 -19.06 34.69 31.32
C ALA A 376 -19.34 36.19 31.21
N ASP A 377 -20.61 36.52 31.46
CA ASP A 377 -21.15 37.86 31.55
C ASP A 377 -20.20 38.74 32.39
N VAL A 378 -19.67 39.79 31.77
CA VAL A 378 -18.90 40.82 32.48
C VAL A 378 -19.89 41.52 33.41
N PRO A 379 -19.74 41.47 34.74
CA PRO A 379 -20.69 42.15 35.60
C PRO A 379 -20.58 43.66 35.37
N GLU A 380 -21.69 44.27 34.94
CA GLU A 380 -21.82 45.72 34.87
C GLU A 380 -21.41 46.35 36.22
N PRO A 381 -20.65 47.46 36.22
CA PRO A 381 -20.33 48.15 37.44
C PRO A 381 -21.62 48.69 38.06
N SER A 382 -21.92 48.28 39.30
CA SER A 382 -23.07 48.76 40.06
C SER A 382 -23.10 50.29 40.12
N PRO A 383 -24.28 50.92 39.93
CA PRO A 383 -24.40 52.36 40.06
C PRO A 383 -24.25 52.74 41.53
N ILE A 384 -23.40 53.73 41.77
CA ILE A 384 -23.24 54.42 43.04
C ILE A 384 -24.58 55.06 43.41
N VAL A 385 -25.14 54.69 44.57
CA VAL A 385 -26.07 55.53 45.35
C VAL A 385 -25.69 55.43 46.81
#